data_AF-A0A951RM21-F1
#
_entry.id   AF-A0A951RM21-F1
#
_cell.length_a   1.000
_cell.length_b   1.000
_cell.length_c   1.000
_cell.angle_alpha   90.00
_cell.angle_beta   90.00
_cell.angle_gamma   90.00
#
_symmetry.space_group_name_H-M   'P 1'
#
loop_
_entity.id
_entity.type
_entity.pdbx_description
1 polymer ?
#
loop_
_entity_poly.entity_id
_entity_poly.type
_entity_poly.pdbx_seq_one_letter_code
_entity_poly.pdbx_strand_id
1 'polypeptide(L)'
;MKAKFYHSLFLLAVVSLVGLSSCEKDIPEPSFLEADEPEINTYEGTATDCDPVTYTLWAGQHINSGSLEVNSDEEYIYVTFRTSGGWMLQLTHLHIATEVTQIPKNGRPIPGHFMYQTVHNPRVSEYTYVIPNTWGEGANLIIAAHAEVVLIGENGNVVQGETAFGGDTPGPGPRWWFYAEYTVQYCAEIGVTGGEDDTIVVDGDGDGDGDGDGDGDGDGDGDGDG
;
A
#
# COMPACT_ATOMS: atom_id res chain seq x y z
N MET A 1 -72.28 -5.68 27.76
CA MET A 1 -72.15 -6.55 26.56
C MET A 1 -70.88 -7.38 26.71
N LYS A 2 -70.98 -8.71 26.56
CA LYS A 2 -69.88 -9.68 26.68
C LYS A 2 -69.61 -10.30 25.30
N ALA A 3 -68.34 -10.43 24.94
CA ALA A 3 -67.69 -11.51 24.17
C ALA A 3 -66.19 -11.19 24.24
N LYS A 4 -65.22 -11.96 24.77
CA LYS A 4 -64.95 -13.40 24.90
C LYS A 4 -64.85 -14.15 23.56
N PHE A 5 -63.63 -14.30 23.05
CA PHE A 5 -63.19 -15.51 22.34
C PHE A 5 -61.77 -15.91 22.81
N TYR A 6 -61.74 -17.07 23.47
CA TYR A 6 -60.62 -17.96 23.76
C TYR A 6 -60.25 -18.73 22.46
N HIS A 7 -59.23 -19.56 22.26
CA HIS A 7 -58.14 -20.23 22.98
C HIS A 7 -57.28 -20.86 21.84
N SER A 8 -55.95 -20.82 21.89
CA SER A 8 -55.07 -21.94 22.27
C SER A 8 -55.20 -23.25 21.46
N LEU A 9 -54.15 -23.59 20.69
CA LEU A 9 -53.60 -24.94 20.43
C LEU A 9 -52.38 -24.75 19.50
N PHE A 10 -51.10 -24.87 19.88
CA PHE A 10 -50.32 -25.93 20.52
C PHE A 10 -50.21 -27.23 19.69
N LEU A 11 -48.94 -27.53 19.32
CA LEU A 11 -48.34 -28.79 18.85
C LEU A 11 -48.63 -29.30 17.42
N LEU A 12 -47.58 -29.41 16.60
CA LEU A 12 -46.84 -30.69 16.48
C LEU A 12 -45.54 -30.54 15.65
N ALA A 13 -44.43 -30.96 16.26
CA ALA A 13 -43.19 -31.26 15.58
C ALA A 13 -43.32 -32.60 14.83
N VAL A 14 -42.86 -32.66 13.58
CA VAL A 14 -42.48 -33.91 12.93
C VAL A 14 -41.13 -33.71 12.26
N VAL A 15 -40.14 -34.37 12.85
CA VAL A 15 -38.82 -34.67 12.29
C VAL A 15 -39.03 -35.54 11.04
N SER A 16 -38.37 -35.19 9.93
CA SER A 16 -38.08 -36.13 8.86
C SER A 16 -36.68 -35.86 8.33
N LEU A 17 -35.79 -36.71 8.82
CA LEU A 17 -34.43 -36.95 8.36
C LEU A 17 -34.50 -37.58 6.96
N VAL A 18 -33.98 -36.89 5.94
CA VAL A 18 -33.55 -37.54 4.69
C VAL A 18 -32.20 -36.92 4.33
N GLY A 19 -31.13 -37.61 4.71
CA GLY A 19 -29.86 -37.48 4.01
C GLY A 19 -29.87 -38.35 2.76
N LEU A 20 -29.05 -38.00 1.77
CA LEU A 20 -28.14 -38.88 1.02
C LEU A 20 -27.43 -38.07 -0.07
N SER A 21 -26.07 -38.10 -0.06
CA SER A 21 -25.16 -38.16 -1.21
C SER A 21 -25.07 -36.93 -2.15
N SER A 22 -23.96 -36.46 -2.72
CA SER A 22 -22.51 -36.68 -2.67
C SER A 22 -21.93 -35.76 -3.77
N CYS A 23 -20.84 -35.04 -3.48
CA CYS A 23 -19.68 -34.88 -4.38
C CYS A 23 -18.65 -34.00 -3.66
N GLU A 24 -17.88 -34.60 -2.76
CA GLU A 24 -16.50 -34.17 -2.54
C GLU A 24 -15.71 -34.75 -3.71
N LYS A 25 -15.09 -33.89 -4.52
CA LYS A 25 -14.10 -34.35 -5.50
C LYS A 25 -12.76 -34.36 -4.78
N ASP A 26 -12.34 -35.53 -4.34
CA ASP A 26 -10.95 -35.78 -3.96
C ASP A 26 -10.08 -35.52 -5.20
N ILE A 27 -9.36 -34.40 -5.17
CA ILE A 27 -8.32 -34.10 -6.15
C ILE A 27 -7.08 -34.85 -5.66
N PRO A 28 -6.56 -35.84 -6.42
CA PRO A 28 -5.35 -36.53 -6.02
C PRO A 28 -4.21 -35.51 -5.94
N GLU A 29 -3.53 -35.50 -4.79
CA GLU A 29 -2.31 -34.72 -4.60
C GLU A 29 -1.30 -35.10 -5.70
N PRO A 30 -0.86 -34.15 -6.53
CA PRO A 30 0.23 -34.40 -7.45
C PRO A 30 1.50 -34.63 -6.63
N SER A 31 2.06 -35.82 -6.78
CA SER A 31 3.42 -36.18 -6.36
C SER A 31 4.39 -35.37 -7.20
N PHE A 32 4.72 -34.16 -6.73
CA PHE A 32 5.81 -33.39 -7.26
C PHE A 32 7.11 -33.96 -6.70
N LEU A 33 7.94 -34.45 -7.61
CA LEU A 33 9.30 -34.87 -7.38
C LEU A 33 10.08 -33.70 -6.77
N GLU A 34 10.72 -33.94 -5.63
CA GLU A 34 11.70 -33.05 -5.02
C GLU A 34 12.85 -32.86 -6.02
N ALA A 35 12.87 -31.72 -6.69
CA ALA A 35 14.06 -31.21 -7.36
C ALA A 35 14.79 -30.33 -6.34
N ASP A 36 16.04 -30.66 -6.06
CA ASP A 36 16.92 -29.89 -5.19
C ASP A 36 16.85 -28.40 -5.51
N GLU A 37 16.36 -27.60 -4.56
CA GLU A 37 16.33 -26.15 -4.67
C GLU A 37 17.78 -25.63 -4.59
N PRO A 38 18.24 -24.80 -5.53
CA PRO A 38 19.48 -24.06 -5.33
C PRO A 38 19.25 -23.07 -4.20
N GLU A 39 20.15 -23.06 -3.20
CA GLU A 39 20.17 -22.04 -2.15
C GLU A 39 20.36 -20.66 -2.79
N ILE A 40 19.24 -19.98 -3.02
CA ILE A 40 19.24 -18.57 -3.37
C ILE A 40 19.53 -17.85 -2.06
N ASN A 41 20.78 -17.37 -1.90
CA ASN A 41 21.11 -16.37 -0.90
C ASN A 41 20.26 -15.13 -1.21
N THR A 42 19.08 -15.11 -0.63
CA THR A 42 18.15 -14.00 -0.67
C THR A 42 18.76 -12.98 0.27
N TYR A 43 19.61 -12.13 -0.29
CA TYR A 43 20.00 -10.89 0.36
C TYR A 43 18.68 -10.14 0.62
N GLU A 44 18.24 -10.09 1.89
CA GLU A 44 17.19 -9.18 2.36
C GLU A 44 17.71 -7.75 2.21
N GLY A 45 17.83 -7.28 0.97
CA GLY A 45 17.66 -5.87 0.68
C GLY A 45 16.20 -5.59 0.95
N THR A 46 15.92 -4.94 2.08
CA THR A 46 14.59 -4.40 2.35
C THR A 46 14.25 -3.49 1.18
N ALA A 47 13.40 -3.96 0.28
CA ALA A 47 12.69 -3.08 -0.64
C ALA A 47 11.98 -2.07 0.27
N THR A 48 12.48 -0.83 0.31
CA THR A 48 11.76 0.29 0.91
C THR A 48 10.46 0.40 0.11
N ASP A 49 9.37 -0.03 0.75
CA ASP A 49 8.02 0.04 0.22
C ASP A 49 7.69 1.51 -0.05
N CYS A 50 7.78 1.90 -1.31
CA CYS A 50 7.56 3.26 -1.79
C CYS A 50 6.11 3.50 -2.19
N ASP A 51 5.24 2.55 -1.88
CA ASP A 51 3.82 2.73 -2.08
C ASP A 51 3.30 3.84 -1.15
N PRO A 52 2.38 4.69 -1.64
CA PRO A 52 1.79 5.72 -0.82
C PRO A 52 1.04 5.10 0.37
N VAL A 53 1.30 5.62 1.56
CA VAL A 53 0.56 5.22 2.75
C VAL A 53 -0.87 5.72 2.60
N THR A 54 -1.82 4.80 2.65
CA THR A 54 -3.22 5.07 2.32
C THR A 54 -4.08 5.00 3.58
N TYR A 55 -4.91 6.03 3.77
CA TYR A 55 -5.90 6.12 4.84
C TYR A 55 -7.30 6.30 4.26
N THR A 56 -8.33 5.99 5.04
CA THR A 56 -9.71 6.21 4.59
C THR A 56 -10.09 7.69 4.67
N LEU A 57 -10.85 8.18 3.68
CA LEU A 57 -11.50 9.49 3.71
C LEU A 57 -12.94 9.34 4.23
N TRP A 58 -13.12 9.56 5.54
CA TRP A 58 -14.38 9.36 6.26
C TRP A 58 -15.33 10.56 6.15
N ALA A 59 -16.33 10.46 5.28
CA ALA A 59 -17.46 11.38 5.21
C ALA A 59 -18.48 11.10 6.32
N GLY A 60 -18.98 12.15 6.98
CA GLY A 60 -20.04 12.03 7.98
C GLY A 60 -19.72 11.05 9.13
N GLN A 61 -18.44 10.87 9.48
CA GLN A 61 -17.89 9.89 10.46
C GLN A 61 -17.79 8.44 10.02
N HIS A 62 -18.69 7.96 9.15
CA HIS A 62 -18.87 6.52 8.95
C HIS A 62 -19.01 6.10 7.48
N ILE A 63 -18.96 7.06 6.54
CA ILE A 63 -19.09 6.79 5.11
C ILE A 63 -17.70 6.85 4.50
N ASN A 64 -17.25 5.73 3.91
CA ASN A 64 -16.05 5.76 3.09
C ASN A 64 -16.37 6.52 1.79
N SER A 65 -15.75 7.69 1.62
CA SER A 65 -15.90 8.54 0.43
C SER A 65 -14.69 8.46 -0.52
N GLY A 66 -13.68 7.64 -0.18
CA GLY A 66 -12.42 7.51 -0.89
C GLY A 66 -11.22 7.32 0.04
N SER A 67 -10.06 7.76 -0.42
CA SER A 67 -8.76 7.64 0.25
C SER A 67 -8.06 8.99 0.43
N LEU A 68 -7.22 9.04 1.46
CA LEU A 68 -6.13 9.99 1.60
C LEU A 68 -4.83 9.21 1.40
N GLU A 69 -4.04 9.58 0.41
CA GLU A 69 -2.77 8.93 0.08
C GLU A 69 -1.63 9.89 0.39
N VAL A 70 -0.60 9.42 1.11
CA VAL A 70 0.55 10.22 1.53
C VAL A 70 1.84 9.53 1.12
N ASN A 71 2.69 10.23 0.39
CA ASN A 71 4.06 9.83 0.09
C ASN A 71 5.01 11.04 0.21
N SER A 72 6.32 10.77 0.21
CA SER A 72 7.33 11.84 0.27
C SER A 72 8.62 11.42 -0.43
N ASP A 73 9.41 12.43 -0.78
CA ASP A 73 10.78 12.32 -1.24
C ASP A 73 11.66 13.35 -0.49
N GLU A 74 12.90 13.51 -0.93
CA GLU A 74 13.85 14.45 -0.32
C GLU A 74 13.37 15.91 -0.37
N GLU A 75 12.61 16.29 -1.38
CA GLU A 75 12.22 17.67 -1.68
C GLU A 75 10.78 17.98 -1.29
N TYR A 76 9.86 17.01 -1.41
CA TYR A 76 8.43 17.21 -1.26
C TYR A 76 7.71 16.09 -0.50
N ILE A 77 6.60 16.47 0.12
CA ILE A 77 5.56 15.57 0.64
C ILE A 77 4.34 15.77 -0.27
N TYR A 78 3.78 14.68 -0.76
CA TYR A 78 2.56 14.71 -1.54
C TYR A 78 1.40 14.13 -0.74
N VAL A 79 0.31 14.88 -0.72
CA VAL A 79 -0.93 14.48 -0.03
C VAL A 79 -2.06 14.51 -1.04
N THR A 80 -2.49 13.32 -1.44
CA THR A 80 -3.51 13.12 -2.47
C THR A 80 -4.85 12.78 -1.83
N PHE A 81 -5.85 13.62 -2.06
CA PHE A 81 -7.24 13.31 -1.80
C PHE A 81 -7.80 12.61 -3.02
N ARG A 82 -8.32 11.40 -2.86
CA ARG A 82 -8.99 10.66 -3.93
C ARG A 82 -10.36 10.23 -3.45
N THR A 83 -11.40 10.51 -4.24
CA THR A 83 -12.79 10.15 -3.94
C THR A 83 -13.23 8.98 -4.82
N SER A 84 -14.18 8.20 -4.32
CA SER A 84 -14.71 7.01 -5.02
C SER A 84 -16.23 6.94 -4.89
N GLY A 85 -16.88 6.01 -5.60
CA GLY A 85 -18.33 5.76 -5.44
C GLY A 85 -19.24 6.93 -5.81
N GLY A 86 -18.82 7.82 -6.70
CA GLY A 86 -19.58 9.00 -7.14
C GLY A 86 -19.45 10.22 -6.23
N TRP A 87 -18.66 10.13 -5.15
CA TRP A 87 -18.24 11.29 -4.39
C TRP A 87 -17.30 12.17 -5.21
N MET A 88 -17.37 13.48 -4.99
CA MET A 88 -16.55 14.50 -5.64
C MET A 88 -16.10 15.53 -4.61
N LEU A 89 -14.86 16.01 -4.74
CA LEU A 89 -14.28 17.06 -3.91
C LEU A 89 -14.82 18.42 -4.33
N GLN A 90 -15.29 19.21 -3.35
CA GLN A 90 -15.71 20.60 -3.53
C GLN A 90 -14.73 21.58 -2.88
N LEU A 91 -14.18 21.20 -1.73
CA LEU A 91 -13.20 21.99 -0.99
C LEU A 91 -12.27 21.04 -0.23
N THR A 92 -11.00 21.35 -0.19
CA THR A 92 -10.00 20.60 0.60
C THR A 92 -9.20 21.56 1.47
N HIS A 93 -8.88 21.12 2.67
CA HIS A 93 -8.05 21.82 3.65
C HIS A 93 -7.00 20.84 4.18
N LEU A 94 -5.75 21.30 4.27
CA LEU A 94 -4.63 20.48 4.71
C LEU A 94 -3.71 21.25 5.68
N HIS A 95 -3.36 20.57 6.78
CA HIS A 95 -2.46 21.07 7.79
C HIS A 95 -1.57 19.91 8.25
N ILE A 96 -0.27 20.15 8.29
CA ILE A 96 0.75 19.16 8.69
C ILE A 96 1.49 19.72 9.90
N ALA A 97 1.66 18.88 10.92
CA ALA A 97 2.35 19.22 12.15
C ALA A 97 3.15 18.02 12.69
N THR A 98 4.03 18.22 13.66
CA THR A 98 4.71 17.12 14.36
C THR A 98 3.95 16.66 15.60
N GLU A 99 3.01 17.46 16.09
CA GLU A 99 2.15 17.14 17.23
C GLU A 99 0.68 17.50 16.97
N VAL A 100 -0.24 16.67 17.48
CA VAL A 100 -1.68 16.91 17.38
C VAL A 100 -2.14 18.21 18.07
N THR A 101 -1.34 18.72 19.01
CA THR A 101 -1.57 19.99 19.75
C THR A 101 -1.39 21.22 18.87
N GLN A 102 -0.56 21.12 17.83
CA GLN A 102 -0.24 22.20 16.91
C GLN A 102 -1.31 22.40 15.83
N ILE A 103 -2.21 21.43 15.64
CA ILE A 103 -3.33 21.56 14.71
C ILE A 103 -4.32 22.62 15.24
N PRO A 104 -4.58 23.71 14.49
CA PRO A 104 -5.51 24.76 14.91
C PRO A 104 -6.92 24.22 15.06
N LYS A 105 -7.43 24.18 16.30
CA LYS A 105 -8.73 23.56 16.62
C LYS A 105 -9.52 24.30 17.69
N ASN A 106 -10.85 24.30 17.53
CA ASN A 106 -11.82 24.63 18.59
C ASN A 106 -12.84 23.48 18.71
N GLY A 107 -12.37 22.37 19.28
CA GLY A 107 -13.06 21.08 19.35
C GLY A 107 -12.90 20.21 18.10
N ARG A 108 -12.92 20.79 16.90
CA ARG A 108 -12.45 20.19 15.64
C ARG A 108 -11.51 21.17 14.91
N PRO A 109 -10.68 20.70 13.96
CA PRO A 109 -9.86 21.58 13.14
C PRO A 109 -10.69 22.68 12.50
N ILE A 110 -10.15 23.90 12.43
CA ILE A 110 -10.88 25.06 11.92
C ILE A 110 -10.47 25.32 10.46
N PRO A 111 -11.33 25.03 9.47
CA PRO A 111 -11.09 25.25 8.04
C PRO A 111 -10.27 26.49 7.67
N GLY A 112 -10.66 27.67 8.17
CA GLY A 112 -10.00 28.95 7.84
C GLY A 112 -8.60 29.17 8.45
N HIS A 113 -8.07 28.21 9.21
CA HIS A 113 -6.72 28.24 9.79
C HIS A 113 -5.83 27.11 9.29
N PHE A 114 -6.30 26.29 8.34
CA PHE A 114 -5.46 25.32 7.69
C PHE A 114 -4.39 26.03 6.85
N MET A 115 -3.22 25.43 6.77
CA MET A 115 -2.08 26.02 6.06
C MET A 115 -2.33 26.04 4.54
N TYR A 116 -2.98 25.00 4.04
CA TYR A 116 -3.32 24.84 2.63
C TYR A 116 -4.83 24.66 2.46
N GLN A 117 -5.37 25.27 1.41
CA GLN A 117 -6.77 25.13 1.03
C GLN A 117 -6.96 25.27 -0.48
N THR A 118 -7.95 24.57 -1.04
CA THR A 118 -8.28 24.69 -2.46
C THR A 118 -9.77 24.44 -2.67
N VAL A 119 -10.44 25.39 -3.33
CA VAL A 119 -11.81 25.26 -3.82
C VAL A 119 -11.78 24.61 -5.21
N HIS A 120 -12.60 23.59 -5.40
CA HIS A 120 -12.67 22.82 -6.64
C HIS A 120 -13.90 23.22 -7.45
N ASN A 121 -13.69 24.04 -8.48
CA ASN A 121 -14.73 24.45 -9.42
C ASN A 121 -14.19 24.45 -10.86
N PRO A 122 -14.51 23.43 -11.69
CA PRO A 122 -15.43 22.32 -11.42
C PRO A 122 -14.93 21.38 -10.32
N ARG A 123 -15.85 20.58 -9.76
CA ARG A 123 -15.51 19.56 -8.77
C ARG A 123 -14.61 18.51 -9.39
N VAL A 124 -13.70 17.96 -8.60
CA VAL A 124 -12.73 16.94 -9.04
C VAL A 124 -12.85 15.68 -8.18
N SER A 125 -12.48 14.54 -8.72
CA SER A 125 -12.43 13.29 -7.95
C SER A 125 -11.09 13.10 -7.24
N GLU A 126 -10.06 13.85 -7.64
CA GLU A 126 -8.70 13.72 -7.14
C GLU A 126 -8.03 15.09 -7.06
N TYR A 127 -7.22 15.30 -6.02
CA TYR A 127 -6.37 16.48 -5.89
C TYR A 127 -5.16 16.21 -5.01
N THR A 128 -3.98 16.63 -5.46
CA THR A 128 -2.71 16.46 -4.74
C THR A 128 -2.15 17.80 -4.30
N TYR A 129 -1.85 17.92 -3.00
CA TYR A 129 -0.99 18.97 -2.48
C TYR A 129 0.46 18.54 -2.58
N VAL A 130 1.32 19.44 -3.06
CA VAL A 130 2.78 19.27 -3.10
C VAL A 130 3.38 20.25 -2.11
N ILE A 131 4.02 19.75 -1.06
CA ILE A 131 4.48 20.54 0.09
C ILE A 131 5.98 20.38 0.22
N PRO A 132 6.78 21.46 0.31
CA PRO A 132 8.21 21.34 0.56
C PRO A 132 8.48 20.52 1.81
N ASN A 133 9.33 19.51 1.68
CA ASN A 133 9.73 18.67 2.78
C ASN A 133 10.80 19.37 3.62
N THR A 134 10.36 20.08 4.67
CA THR A 134 11.27 20.76 5.61
C THR A 134 11.59 19.94 6.86
N TRP A 135 11.00 18.74 7.00
CA TRP A 135 11.12 17.91 8.21
C TRP A 135 12.24 16.88 8.14
N GLY A 136 12.53 16.37 6.94
CA GLY A 136 13.54 15.35 6.74
C GLY A 136 13.01 13.92 6.92
N GLU A 137 13.75 12.95 6.40
CA GLU A 137 13.46 11.52 6.54
C GLU A 137 13.35 11.08 8.01
N GLY A 138 12.45 10.14 8.29
CA GLY A 138 12.20 9.59 9.61
C GLY A 138 11.37 10.49 10.54
N ALA A 139 11.02 11.70 10.11
CA ALA A 139 10.16 12.59 10.89
C ALA A 139 8.72 12.04 10.96
N ASN A 140 8.14 12.05 12.16
CA ASN A 140 6.74 11.70 12.36
C ASN A 140 5.85 12.93 12.20
N LEU A 141 4.87 12.82 11.31
CA LEU A 141 3.95 13.88 10.94
C LEU A 141 2.51 13.49 11.27
N ILE A 142 1.77 14.48 11.73
CA ILE A 142 0.34 14.45 11.93
C ILE A 142 -0.30 15.26 10.82
N ILE A 143 -1.10 14.58 10.00
CA ILE A 143 -1.76 15.16 8.83
C ILE A 143 -3.24 15.30 9.14
N ALA A 144 -3.69 16.56 9.29
CA ALA A 144 -5.10 16.89 9.34
C ALA A 144 -5.57 17.21 7.91
N ALA A 145 -6.33 16.29 7.33
CA ALA A 145 -6.88 16.40 5.99
C ALA A 145 -8.41 16.50 6.07
N HIS A 146 -8.96 17.67 5.77
CA HIS A 146 -10.41 17.93 5.78
C HIS A 146 -10.90 18.18 4.36
N ALA A 147 -12.03 17.59 3.99
CA ALA A 147 -12.68 17.83 2.71
C ALA A 147 -14.17 18.12 2.88
N GLU A 148 -14.72 18.94 1.98
CA GLU A 148 -16.15 18.97 1.71
C GLU A 148 -16.38 18.16 0.44
N VAL A 149 -17.14 17.07 0.58
CA VAL A 149 -17.44 16.13 -0.50
C VAL A 149 -18.92 16.15 -0.81
N VAL A 150 -19.25 15.89 -2.07
CA VAL A 150 -20.63 15.74 -2.52
C VAL A 150 -20.80 14.48 -3.34
N LEU A 151 -21.90 13.77 -3.13
CA LEU A 151 -22.27 12.61 -3.93
C LEU A 151 -23.08 13.08 -5.13
N ILE A 152 -22.69 12.64 -6.32
CA ILE A 152 -23.39 12.95 -7.58
C ILE A 152 -24.27 11.76 -7.96
N GLY A 153 -25.56 12.01 -8.14
CA GLY A 153 -26.53 11.01 -8.60
C GLY A 153 -26.47 10.79 -10.12
N GLU A 154 -27.19 9.77 -10.60
CA GLU A 154 -27.21 9.36 -12.01
C GLU A 154 -27.60 10.48 -12.99
N ASN A 155 -28.38 11.45 -12.53
CA ASN A 155 -28.82 12.60 -13.32
C ASN A 155 -27.87 13.80 -13.26
N GLY A 156 -26.69 13.66 -12.65
CA GLY A 156 -25.68 14.71 -12.50
C GLY A 156 -25.95 15.71 -11.38
N ASN A 157 -27.02 15.54 -10.60
CA ASN A 157 -27.33 16.41 -9.47
C ASN A 157 -26.61 15.97 -8.19
N VAL A 158 -26.37 16.92 -7.29
CA VAL A 158 -25.88 16.63 -5.95
C VAL A 158 -27.01 15.98 -5.15
N VAL A 159 -26.79 14.75 -4.68
CA VAL A 159 -27.77 14.01 -3.86
C VAL A 159 -27.45 14.07 -2.37
N GLN A 160 -26.19 14.31 -2.02
CA GLN A 160 -25.71 14.40 -0.64
C GLN A 160 -24.46 15.27 -0.58
N GLY A 161 -24.26 15.99 0.53
CA GLY A 161 -23.03 16.71 0.83
C GLY A 161 -22.59 16.40 2.26
N GLU A 162 -21.30 16.16 2.46
CA GLU A 162 -20.75 15.76 3.75
C GLU A 162 -19.41 16.45 4.02
N THR A 163 -19.10 16.59 5.31
CA THR A 163 -17.73 16.85 5.75
C THR A 163 -16.99 15.52 5.84
N ALA A 164 -15.78 15.46 5.29
CA ALA A 164 -14.90 14.31 5.37
C ALA A 164 -13.57 14.64 6.04
N PHE A 165 -13.02 13.66 6.75
CA PHE A 165 -11.66 13.71 7.30
C PHE A 165 -10.87 12.48 6.87
N GLY A 166 -9.63 12.69 6.44
CA GLY A 166 -8.70 11.62 6.09
C GLY A 166 -7.91 11.17 7.31
N GLY A 167 -7.78 9.85 7.49
CA GLY A 167 -7.04 9.24 8.58
C GLY A 167 -7.86 8.27 9.41
N ASP A 168 -7.16 7.44 10.19
CA ASP A 168 -7.77 6.39 11.00
C ASP A 168 -7.70 6.68 12.51
N THR A 169 -6.96 7.72 12.92
CA THR A 169 -6.81 8.06 14.33
C THR A 169 -7.80 9.16 14.72
N PRO A 170 -8.68 8.93 15.72
CA PRO A 170 -9.63 9.94 16.16
C PRO A 170 -8.91 11.08 16.87
N GLY A 171 -9.24 12.30 16.46
CA GLY A 171 -8.70 13.50 17.06
C GLY A 171 -9.30 13.81 18.44
N PRO A 172 -8.53 14.44 19.35
CA PRO A 172 -9.03 14.81 20.66
C PRO A 172 -10.08 15.93 20.56
N GLY A 173 -11.09 15.89 21.44
CA GLY A 173 -12.08 16.94 21.59
C GLY A 173 -13.53 16.43 21.63
N PRO A 174 -14.51 17.33 21.86
CA PRO A 174 -15.93 16.97 21.92
C PRO A 174 -16.58 16.80 20.53
N ARG A 175 -15.89 17.18 19.45
CA ARG A 175 -16.37 17.03 18.08
C ARG A 175 -15.50 16.00 17.38
N TRP A 176 -16.12 15.19 16.54
CA TRP A 176 -15.41 14.18 15.77
C TRP A 176 -14.52 14.84 14.70
N TRP A 177 -13.37 14.22 14.47
CA TRP A 177 -12.47 14.42 13.34
C TRP A 177 -11.42 13.30 13.38
N PHE A 178 -10.75 13.07 12.26
CA PHE A 178 -9.66 12.11 12.15
C PHE A 178 -8.39 12.79 11.64
N TYR A 179 -7.25 12.18 11.93
CA TYR A 179 -5.96 12.54 11.37
C TYR A 179 -5.18 11.29 10.96
N ALA A 180 -4.26 11.48 10.03
CA ALA A 180 -3.31 10.46 9.61
C ALA A 180 -1.96 10.68 10.30
N GLU A 181 -1.30 9.59 10.67
CA GLU A 181 0.07 9.58 11.18
C GLU A 181 0.98 9.03 10.10
N TYR A 182 1.95 9.83 9.65
CA TYR A 182 2.85 9.49 8.56
C TYR A 182 4.30 9.70 8.98
N THR A 183 5.17 8.72 8.72
CA THR A 183 6.62 8.88 8.88
C THR A 183 7.20 9.23 7.51
N VAL A 184 7.95 10.33 7.41
CA VAL A 184 8.63 10.73 6.18
C VAL A 184 9.62 9.65 5.78
N GLN A 185 9.58 9.24 4.52
CA GLN A 185 10.42 8.19 3.96
C GLN A 185 10.96 8.67 2.62
N TYR A 186 12.25 8.41 2.34
CA TYR A 186 12.83 8.75 1.05
C TYR A 186 12.82 7.53 0.16
N CYS A 187 12.04 7.66 -0.91
CA CYS A 187 12.08 6.71 -2.00
C CYS A 187 13.29 6.97 -2.86
N ALA A 188 14.38 6.25 -2.58
CA ALA A 188 15.35 6.00 -3.61
C ALA A 188 14.67 5.08 -4.63
N GLU A 189 14.48 5.56 -5.86
CA GLU A 189 14.48 4.65 -7.01
C GLU A 189 15.67 3.73 -6.79
N ILE A 190 15.45 2.42 -6.64
CA ILE A 190 16.58 1.50 -6.68
C ILE A 190 17.18 1.76 -8.05
N GLY A 191 18.29 2.49 -8.05
CA GLY A 191 19.19 2.49 -9.16
C GLY A 191 19.49 1.02 -9.36
N VAL A 192 18.84 0.41 -10.34
CA VAL A 192 19.56 -0.54 -11.18
C VAL A 192 20.70 0.32 -11.71
N THR A 193 21.77 0.42 -10.91
CA THR A 193 23.07 0.75 -11.42
C THR A 193 23.24 -0.32 -12.48
N GLY A 194 22.99 0.05 -13.73
CA GLY A 194 23.59 -0.65 -14.84
C GLY A 194 25.03 -0.84 -14.40
N GLY A 195 25.42 -2.10 -14.21
CA GLY A 195 26.79 -2.45 -13.89
C GLY A 195 27.64 -1.94 -15.03
N GLU A 196 28.06 -0.68 -14.93
CA GLU A 196 29.30 -0.24 -15.52
C GLU A 196 30.36 -0.99 -14.71
N ASP A 197 30.86 -2.06 -15.32
CA ASP A 197 31.89 -2.98 -14.84
C ASP A 197 31.42 -4.20 -14.05
N ASP A 198 30.70 -5.09 -14.72
CA ASP A 198 31.12 -6.50 -14.67
C ASP A 198 31.02 -7.06 -16.09
N THR A 199 32.11 -6.96 -16.84
CA THR A 199 32.36 -7.93 -17.90
C THR A 199 32.29 -9.30 -17.25
N ILE A 200 31.15 -9.99 -17.42
CA ILE A 200 31.12 -11.45 -17.39
C ILE A 200 32.07 -11.86 -18.51
N VAL A 201 33.35 -12.02 -18.17
CA VAL A 201 34.22 -12.97 -18.82
C VAL A 201 33.51 -14.30 -18.61
N VAL A 202 32.78 -14.73 -19.63
CA VAL A 202 32.55 -16.14 -19.85
C VAL A 202 33.94 -16.67 -20.16
N ASP A 203 34.72 -16.96 -19.11
CA ASP A 203 35.82 -17.89 -19.21
C ASP A 203 35.14 -19.21 -19.58
N GLY A 204 34.99 -19.40 -20.88
CA GLY A 204 34.62 -20.69 -21.43
C GLY A 204 35.68 -21.64 -20.93
N ASP A 205 35.23 -22.63 -20.14
CA ASP A 205 35.95 -23.86 -19.88
C ASP A 205 36.23 -24.53 -21.24
N GLY A 206 37.28 -24.05 -21.89
CA GLY A 206 37.87 -24.63 -23.07
C GLY A 206 38.83 -25.67 -22.57
N ASP A 207 38.37 -26.92 -22.59
CA ASP A 207 39.20 -28.12 -22.49
C ASP A 207 40.38 -28.00 -23.47
N GLY A 208 41.53 -27.62 -22.94
CA GLY A 208 42.77 -27.42 -23.67
C GLY A 208 43.86 -28.28 -23.05
N ASP A 209 43.87 -29.55 -23.44
CA ASP A 209 44.97 -30.48 -23.19
C ASP A 209 46.27 -29.88 -23.75
N GLY A 210 47.14 -29.43 -22.85
CA GLY A 210 48.43 -28.84 -23.15
C GLY A 210 49.51 -29.44 -22.27
N ASP A 211 49.81 -30.72 -22.49
CA ASP A 211 50.99 -31.38 -21.95
C ASP A 211 52.25 -30.77 -22.59
N GLY A 212 53.05 -30.03 -21.83
CA GLY A 212 54.33 -29.52 -22.31
C GLY A 212 55.16 -28.86 -21.22
N ASP A 213 56.12 -29.62 -20.69
CA ASP A 213 57.56 -29.31 -20.54
C ASP A 213 58.11 -30.17 -19.38
N GLY A 214 59.05 -31.11 -19.62
CA GLY A 214 60.49 -30.83 -19.73
C GLY A 214 61.05 -30.62 -18.31
N ASP A 215 61.90 -31.45 -17.71
CA ASP A 215 63.14 -32.02 -18.23
C ASP A 215 63.56 -33.25 -17.39
N GLY A 216 64.11 -34.27 -18.05
CA GLY A 216 64.74 -35.41 -17.41
C GLY A 216 66.00 -35.80 -18.17
N ASP A 217 67.14 -35.45 -17.57
CA ASP A 217 68.49 -35.70 -18.09
C ASP A 217 68.73 -37.18 -18.41
N GLY A 218 69.19 -37.44 -19.63
CA GLY A 218 69.58 -38.76 -20.11
C GLY A 218 70.93 -38.71 -20.82
N ASP A 219 71.96 -39.19 -20.12
CA ASP A 219 73.29 -39.49 -20.64
C ASP A 219 73.26 -40.48 -21.82
N GLY A 220 74.25 -40.40 -22.72
CA GLY A 220 74.72 -41.59 -23.43
C GLY A 220 75.03 -41.45 -24.92
N ASP A 221 76.34 -41.37 -25.18
CA ASP A 221 77.11 -42.12 -26.17
C ASP A 221 76.86 -41.97 -27.68
N GLY A 222 77.97 -41.66 -28.38
CA GLY A 222 78.49 -42.62 -29.35
C GLY A 222 78.42 -42.24 -30.83
N ASP A 223 79.63 -42.13 -31.40
CA ASP A 223 80.02 -42.50 -32.79
C ASP A 223 79.40 -41.69 -33.94
N GLY A 224 80.12 -41.17 -34.93
CA GLY A 224 81.37 -41.62 -35.52
C GLY A 224 81.27 -41.36 -37.03
N ASP A 225 82.40 -40.92 -37.59
CA ASP A 225 82.91 -41.17 -38.95
C ASP A 225 82.14 -40.69 -40.20
N GLY A 226 82.90 -40.02 -41.08
CA GLY A 226 82.58 -39.87 -42.50
C GLY A 226 83.18 -38.64 -43.15
#